data_AF-A0A921H6F9-F1
#
_entry.id   AF-A0A921H6F9-F1
#
_cell.length_a   1.000
_cell.length_b   1.000
_cell.length_c   1.000
_cell.angle_alpha   90.00
_cell.angle_beta   90.00
_cell.angle_gamma   90.00
#
_symmetry.space_group_name_H-M   'P 1'
#
loop_
_entity.id
_entity.type
_entity.pdbx_description
1 polymer ?
#
loop_
_entity_poly.entity_id
_entity_poly.type
_entity_poly.pdbx_seq_one_letter_code
_entity_poly.pdbx_strand_id
1 'polypeptide(L)'
;MLEILKLIRLRTIAFTAFTMYAMRFFVVQPVLEKAGFALQMSEGNFSLLVIAVCCLVSAAYVINDYFDTKADRISGNRPVIVGKTISRRAAIILHSILNVVAVGIAYYLAREAHHAEIVFLFLIISLVLWFYSSRIKKRFIWGNIVVAILAGLIPLTVITFEIPLLSDIYSDVVLETHVSFAYVFYWTVCFSYFLFINMLIYEIN
;
A
#
# COMPACT_ATOMS: atom_id res chain seq x y z
N MET A 1 -19.13 -10.13 -12.38
CA MET A 1 -18.30 -8.90 -12.38
C MET A 1 -18.48 -8.08 -11.10
N LEU A 2 -19.71 -7.69 -10.73
CA LEU A 2 -20.00 -6.92 -9.50
C LEU A 2 -19.50 -7.57 -8.20
N GLU A 3 -19.58 -8.89 -8.09
CA GLU A 3 -19.10 -9.62 -6.90
C GLU A 3 -17.58 -9.62 -6.74
N ILE A 4 -16.82 -9.51 -7.84
CA ILE A 4 -15.36 -9.36 -7.80
C ILE A 4 -15.02 -7.95 -7.28
N LEU A 5 -15.74 -6.91 -7.72
CA LEU A 5 -15.54 -5.53 -7.24
C LEU A 5 -15.85 -5.38 -5.74
N LYS A 6 -16.83 -6.15 -5.23
CA LYS A 6 -17.11 -6.24 -3.79
C LYS A 6 -15.99 -6.97 -3.04
N LEU A 7 -15.49 -8.09 -3.58
CA LEU A 7 -14.39 -8.87 -2.98
C LEU A 7 -13.12 -8.04 -2.83
N ILE A 8 -12.80 -7.24 -3.85
CA ILE A 8 -11.60 -6.40 -3.87
C ILE A 8 -11.78 -5.13 -3.02
N ARG A 9 -13.01 -4.84 -2.56
CA ARG A 9 -13.39 -3.66 -1.77
C ARG A 9 -13.06 -2.35 -2.48
N LEU A 10 -13.77 -2.07 -3.58
CA LEU A 10 -13.59 -0.87 -4.41
C LEU A 10 -13.52 0.46 -3.61
N ARG A 11 -14.31 0.60 -2.53
CA ARG A 11 -14.25 1.79 -1.66
C ARG A 11 -12.89 1.97 -1.01
N THR A 12 -12.27 0.89 -0.54
CA THR A 12 -10.93 0.96 0.04
C THR A 12 -9.90 1.27 -1.03
N ILE A 13 -9.97 0.65 -2.21
CA ILE A 13 -9.06 0.96 -3.32
C ILE A 13 -9.13 2.44 -3.68
N ALA A 14 -10.34 2.99 -3.81
CA ALA A 14 -10.54 4.41 -4.12
C ALA A 14 -9.92 5.30 -3.03
N PHE A 15 -10.08 4.93 -1.75
CA PHE A 15 -9.46 5.65 -0.64
C PHE A 15 -7.92 5.54 -0.66
N THR A 16 -7.36 4.36 -0.96
CA THR A 16 -5.92 4.16 -1.12
C THR A 16 -5.36 5.04 -2.23
N ALA A 17 -5.97 5.02 -3.42
CA ALA A 17 -5.56 5.85 -4.54
C ALA A 17 -5.67 7.34 -4.20
N PHE A 18 -6.79 7.76 -3.62
CA PHE A 18 -6.99 9.14 -3.16
C PHE A 18 -5.91 9.55 -2.15
N THR A 19 -5.60 8.72 -1.17
CA THR A 19 -4.57 8.98 -0.16
C THR A 19 -3.21 9.18 -0.79
N MET A 20 -2.83 8.33 -1.75
CA MET A 20 -1.54 8.45 -2.44
C MET A 20 -1.46 9.72 -3.27
N TYR A 21 -2.49 10.05 -4.07
CA TYR A 21 -2.52 11.28 -4.86
C TYR A 21 -2.56 12.54 -3.98
N ALA A 22 -3.37 12.54 -2.91
CA ALA A 22 -3.42 13.64 -1.95
C ALA A 22 -2.06 13.84 -1.27
N MET A 23 -1.41 12.74 -0.86
CA MET A 23 -0.08 12.80 -0.26
C MET A 23 0.95 13.39 -1.25
N ARG A 24 0.94 12.97 -2.51
CA ARG A 24 1.84 13.49 -3.54
C ARG A 24 1.63 14.98 -3.81
N PHE A 25 0.39 15.39 -4.10
CA PHE A 25 0.10 16.73 -4.61
C PHE A 25 -0.17 17.78 -3.53
N PHE A 26 -0.70 17.39 -2.36
CA PHE A 26 -1.03 18.34 -1.30
C PHE A 26 0.00 18.38 -0.18
N VAL A 27 0.93 17.43 -0.13
CA VAL A 27 1.95 17.37 0.91
C VAL A 27 3.36 17.33 0.32
N VAL A 28 3.72 16.32 -0.48
CA VAL A 28 5.08 16.18 -1.01
C VAL A 28 5.44 17.35 -1.94
N GLN A 29 4.62 17.64 -2.95
CA GLN A 29 4.91 18.70 -3.92
C GLN A 29 5.05 20.09 -3.28
N PRO A 30 4.10 20.60 -2.47
CA PRO A 30 4.22 21.93 -1.88
C PRO A 30 5.43 22.04 -0.95
N VAL A 31 5.77 20.95 -0.26
CA VAL A 31 6.92 20.87 0.64
C VAL A 31 8.24 20.94 -0.14
N LEU A 32 8.32 20.28 -1.30
CA LEU A 32 9.48 20.36 -2.21
C LEU A 32 9.60 21.73 -2.87
N GLU A 33 8.50 22.27 -3.40
CA GLU A 33 8.49 23.57 -4.09
C GLU A 33 8.93 24.70 -3.15
N LYS A 34 8.49 24.66 -1.89
CA LYS A 34 8.93 25.62 -0.88
C LYS A 34 10.44 25.58 -0.63
N ALA A 35 11.06 24.42 -0.81
CA ALA A 35 12.49 24.21 -0.67
C ALA A 35 13.25 24.41 -2.01
N GLY A 36 12.57 24.79 -3.09
CA GLY A 36 13.17 25.02 -4.41
C GLY A 36 13.37 23.76 -5.25
N PHE A 37 12.75 22.64 -4.88
CA PHE A 37 12.84 21.37 -5.59
C PHE A 37 11.52 21.04 -6.31
N ALA A 38 11.61 20.18 -7.33
CA ALA A 38 10.46 19.66 -8.05
C ALA A 38 10.27 18.16 -7.80
N LEU A 39 9.07 17.64 -8.09
CA LEU A 39 8.84 16.20 -8.18
C LEU A 39 9.68 15.60 -9.33
N GLN A 40 10.29 14.45 -9.08
CA GLN A 40 11.16 13.73 -10.02
C GLN A 40 10.48 12.51 -10.63
N MET A 41 9.62 11.81 -9.89
CA MET A 41 8.88 10.69 -10.47
C MET A 41 7.88 11.22 -11.50
N SER A 42 7.78 10.62 -12.69
CA SER A 42 6.77 11.04 -13.67
C SER A 42 5.35 10.68 -13.20
N GLU A 43 4.34 11.42 -13.67
CA GLU A 43 2.93 11.13 -13.34
C GLU A 43 2.50 9.72 -13.81
N GLY A 44 3.03 9.26 -14.94
CA GLY A 44 2.78 7.91 -15.45
C GLY A 44 3.34 6.83 -14.52
N ASN A 45 4.59 6.98 -14.10
CA ASN A 45 5.22 6.06 -13.15
C ASN A 45 4.52 6.10 -11.78
N PHE A 46 4.12 7.28 -11.32
CA PHE A 46 3.36 7.40 -10.09
C PHE A 46 1.98 6.72 -10.18
N SER A 47 1.30 6.84 -11.31
CA SER A 47 0.02 6.15 -11.54
C SER A 47 0.20 4.64 -11.54
N LEU A 48 1.31 4.12 -12.10
CA LEU A 48 1.67 2.70 -11.99
C LEU A 48 1.92 2.28 -10.53
N LEU A 49 2.60 3.12 -9.74
CA LEU A 49 2.82 2.86 -8.31
C LEU A 49 1.48 2.76 -7.56
N VAL A 50 0.55 3.69 -7.82
CA VAL A 50 -0.81 3.65 -7.25
C VAL A 50 -1.51 2.35 -7.61
N ILE A 51 -1.44 1.91 -8.88
CA ILE A 51 -2.00 0.64 -9.33
C ILE A 51 -1.35 -0.53 -8.58
N ALA A 52 -0.03 -0.55 -8.41
CA ALA A 52 0.68 -1.61 -7.70
C ALA A 52 0.22 -1.73 -6.24
N VAL A 53 0.13 -0.61 -5.52
CA VAL A 53 -0.36 -0.58 -4.13
C VAL A 53 -1.83 -1.00 -4.06
N CYS A 54 -2.66 -0.55 -5.00
CA CYS A 54 -4.06 -0.97 -5.09
C CYS A 54 -4.17 -2.49 -5.32
N CYS A 55 -3.36 -3.08 -6.19
CA CYS A 55 -3.30 -4.53 -6.41
C CYS A 55 -2.86 -5.28 -5.15
N LEU A 56 -1.92 -4.74 -4.37
CA LEU A 56 -1.47 -5.34 -3.12
C LEU A 56 -2.56 -5.33 -2.03
N VAL A 57 -3.24 -4.20 -1.86
CA VAL A 57 -4.42 -4.06 -0.97
C VAL A 57 -5.57 -4.97 -1.41
N SER A 58 -5.79 -5.06 -2.72
CA SER A 58 -6.75 -5.97 -3.34
C SER A 58 -6.45 -7.43 -3.03
N ALA A 59 -5.18 -7.84 -3.18
CA ALA A 59 -4.72 -9.18 -2.89
C ALA A 59 -4.91 -9.53 -1.41
N ALA A 60 -4.67 -8.57 -0.51
CA ALA A 60 -4.89 -8.70 0.93
C ALA A 60 -6.34 -9.04 1.27
N TYR A 61 -7.31 -8.32 0.69
CA TYR A 61 -8.72 -8.57 0.95
C TYR A 61 -9.18 -9.92 0.40
N VAL A 62 -8.73 -10.29 -0.79
CA VAL A 62 -9.06 -11.59 -1.39
C VAL A 62 -8.57 -12.75 -0.53
N ILE A 63 -7.33 -12.71 -0.03
CA ILE A 63 -6.80 -13.79 0.82
C ILE A 63 -7.41 -13.80 2.21
N ASN A 64 -7.73 -12.62 2.75
CA ASN A 64 -8.45 -12.51 4.02
C ASN A 64 -9.81 -13.22 3.94
N ASP A 65 -10.63 -12.90 2.92
CA ASP A 65 -11.95 -13.51 2.74
C ASP A 65 -11.87 -15.03 2.43
N TYR A 66 -10.77 -15.48 1.80
CA TYR A 66 -10.50 -16.91 1.60
C TYR A 66 -10.30 -17.68 2.93
N PHE A 67 -9.61 -17.08 3.89
CA PHE A 67 -9.38 -17.69 5.21
C PHE A 67 -10.60 -17.54 6.13
N ASP A 68 -11.35 -16.44 6.00
CA ASP A 68 -12.52 -16.15 6.82
C ASP A 68 -13.79 -16.91 6.41
N THR A 69 -13.81 -17.54 5.23
CA THR A 69 -15.00 -18.21 4.66
C THR A 69 -15.79 -19.07 5.66
N LYS A 70 -15.10 -19.82 6.54
CA LYS A 70 -15.76 -20.64 7.56
C LYS A 70 -16.37 -19.81 8.70
N ALA A 71 -15.64 -18.80 9.17
CA ALA A 71 -16.06 -17.92 10.26
C ALA A 71 -17.24 -17.05 9.82
N ASP A 72 -17.18 -16.48 8.62
CA ASP A 72 -18.25 -15.65 8.05
C ASP A 72 -19.55 -16.45 7.89
N ARG A 73 -19.44 -17.72 7.47
CA ARG A 73 -20.59 -18.63 7.35
C ARG A 73 -21.25 -18.93 8.70
N ILE A 74 -20.50 -19.00 9.79
CA ILE A 74 -21.02 -19.24 11.13
C ILE A 74 -21.63 -17.96 11.71
N SER A 75 -20.95 -16.82 11.54
CA SER A 75 -21.42 -15.54 12.10
C SER A 75 -22.71 -15.05 11.46
N GLY A 76 -22.93 -15.30 10.16
CA GLY A 76 -24.07 -14.77 9.42
C GLY A 76 -24.08 -13.26 9.22
N ASN A 77 -23.11 -12.53 9.80
CA ASN A 77 -23.07 -11.07 9.79
C ASN A 77 -22.57 -10.47 8.46
N ARG A 78 -21.90 -11.27 7.63
CA ARG A 78 -21.34 -10.83 6.34
C ARG A 78 -21.68 -11.80 5.22
N PRO A 79 -21.94 -11.31 4.00
CA PRO A 79 -22.19 -12.19 2.86
C PRO A 79 -20.92 -12.98 2.53
N VAL A 80 -21.01 -14.31 2.58
CA VAL A 80 -19.92 -15.20 2.17
C VAL A 80 -19.80 -15.16 0.64
N ILE A 81 -18.76 -14.50 0.14
CA ILE A 81 -18.47 -14.41 -1.32
C ILE A 81 -17.63 -15.61 -1.74
N VAL A 82 -16.50 -15.85 -1.06
CA VAL A 82 -15.60 -16.97 -1.37
C VAL A 82 -16.22 -18.29 -0.89
N GLY A 83 -16.22 -19.31 -1.75
CA GLY A 83 -16.85 -20.61 -1.51
C GLY A 83 -18.34 -20.68 -1.85
N LYS A 84 -19.01 -19.55 -2.12
CA LYS A 84 -20.41 -19.49 -2.56
C LYS A 84 -20.55 -18.96 -3.98
N THR A 85 -20.11 -17.73 -4.24
CA THR A 85 -20.18 -17.11 -5.58
C THR A 85 -18.85 -17.23 -6.33
N ILE A 86 -17.73 -17.10 -5.63
CA ILE A 86 -16.38 -17.27 -6.19
C ILE A 86 -15.76 -18.53 -5.59
N SER A 87 -15.25 -19.44 -6.42
CA SER A 87 -14.63 -20.66 -5.92
C SER A 87 -13.35 -20.37 -5.12
N ARG A 88 -13.04 -21.21 -4.14
CA ARG A 88 -11.81 -21.09 -3.33
C ARG A 88 -10.55 -21.09 -4.20
N ARG A 89 -10.55 -21.90 -5.29
CA ARG A 89 -9.46 -21.94 -6.27
C ARG A 89 -9.33 -20.62 -7.02
N ALA A 90 -10.45 -20.04 -7.47
CA ALA A 90 -10.45 -18.75 -8.15
C ALA A 90 -9.94 -17.61 -7.24
N ALA A 91 -10.31 -17.62 -5.96
CA ALA A 91 -9.82 -16.63 -4.99
C ALA A 91 -8.28 -16.69 -4.81
N ILE A 92 -7.71 -17.89 -4.67
CA ILE A 92 -6.24 -18.05 -4.58
C ILE A 92 -5.56 -17.61 -5.87
N ILE A 93 -6.09 -17.99 -7.04
CA ILE A 93 -5.54 -17.56 -8.33
C ILE A 93 -5.58 -16.03 -8.44
N LEU A 94 -6.70 -15.40 -8.10
CA LEU A 94 -6.83 -13.94 -8.13
C LEU A 94 -5.84 -13.25 -7.19
N HIS A 95 -5.70 -13.74 -5.95
CA HIS A 95 -4.70 -13.24 -5.01
C HIS A 95 -3.27 -13.33 -5.58
N SER A 96 -2.91 -14.48 -6.16
CA SER A 96 -1.59 -14.68 -6.76
C SER A 96 -1.36 -13.74 -7.95
N ILE A 97 -2.33 -13.59 -8.85
CA ILE A 97 -2.22 -12.68 -9.99
C ILE A 97 -2.03 -11.24 -9.53
N LEU A 98 -2.84 -10.77 -8.57
CA LEU A 98 -2.75 -9.41 -8.03
C LEU A 98 -1.38 -9.13 -7.41
N ASN A 99 -0.82 -10.08 -6.65
CA ASN A 99 0.53 -9.96 -6.10
C ASN A 99 1.62 -9.94 -7.18
N VAL A 100 1.53 -10.83 -8.17
CA VAL A 100 2.49 -10.86 -9.29
C VAL A 100 2.46 -9.54 -10.07
N VAL A 101 1.27 -8.98 -10.32
CA VAL A 101 1.13 -7.67 -10.97
C VAL A 101 1.72 -6.56 -10.10
N ALA A 102 1.41 -6.52 -8.81
CA ALA A 102 1.94 -5.50 -7.89
C ALA A 102 3.48 -5.53 -7.83
N VAL A 103 4.06 -6.72 -7.66
CA VAL A 103 5.52 -6.91 -7.61
C VAL A 103 6.16 -6.65 -8.97
N GLY A 104 5.52 -7.05 -10.07
CA GLY A 104 6.02 -6.79 -11.42
C GLY A 104 6.09 -5.30 -11.75
N ILE A 105 5.07 -4.52 -11.36
CA ILE A 105 5.09 -3.06 -11.48
C ILE A 105 6.16 -2.46 -10.58
N ALA A 106 6.26 -2.90 -9.32
CA ALA A 106 7.30 -2.42 -8.40
C ALA A 106 8.72 -2.69 -8.94
N TYR A 107 8.94 -3.85 -9.54
CA TYR A 107 10.20 -4.20 -10.22
C TYR A 107 10.51 -3.28 -11.40
N TYR A 108 9.52 -3.01 -12.25
CA TYR A 108 9.66 -2.06 -13.34
C TYR A 108 10.05 -0.67 -12.83
N LEU A 109 9.33 -0.15 -11.83
CA LEU A 109 9.60 1.17 -11.25
C LEU A 109 10.96 1.24 -10.53
N ALA A 110 11.34 0.18 -9.82
CA ALA A 110 12.62 0.10 -9.14
C ALA A 110 13.79 0.10 -10.12
N ARG A 111 13.64 -0.56 -11.28
CA ARG A 111 14.63 -0.52 -12.35
C ARG A 111 14.74 0.87 -12.96
N GLU A 112 13.61 1.53 -13.22
CA GLU A 112 13.57 2.89 -13.77
C GLU A 112 14.19 3.91 -12.81
N ALA A 113 13.98 3.72 -11.52
CA ALA A 113 14.59 4.55 -10.47
C ALA A 113 16.03 4.13 -10.13
N HIS A 114 16.61 3.12 -10.78
CA HIS A 114 17.94 2.58 -10.43
C HIS A 114 18.09 2.06 -8.97
N HIS A 115 16.98 1.81 -8.28
CA HIS A 115 16.89 1.38 -6.87
C HIS A 115 16.18 0.03 -6.74
N ALA A 116 16.86 -1.05 -7.13
CA ALA A 116 16.31 -2.41 -7.17
C ALA A 116 15.87 -2.95 -5.78
N GLU A 117 16.45 -2.42 -4.71
CA GLU A 117 16.15 -2.79 -3.32
C GLU A 117 14.69 -2.53 -2.93
N ILE A 118 14.02 -1.56 -3.58
CA ILE A 118 12.63 -1.21 -3.28
C ILE A 118 11.67 -2.37 -3.59
N VAL A 119 12.03 -3.26 -4.51
CA VAL A 119 11.20 -4.45 -4.85
C VAL A 119 11.03 -5.37 -3.65
N PHE A 120 12.05 -5.48 -2.79
CA PHE A 120 11.97 -6.31 -1.59
C PHE A 120 10.88 -5.82 -0.63
N LEU A 121 10.61 -4.50 -0.58
CA LEU A 121 9.52 -3.97 0.23
C LEU A 121 8.17 -4.57 -0.19
N PHE A 122 7.88 -4.61 -1.50
CA PHE A 122 6.62 -5.16 -2.02
C PHE A 122 6.52 -6.67 -1.77
N LEU A 123 7.63 -7.41 -1.92
CA LEU A 123 7.70 -8.84 -1.61
C LEU A 123 7.43 -9.11 -0.12
N ILE A 124 8.08 -8.34 0.77
CA ILE A 124 7.90 -8.47 2.22
C ILE A 124 6.46 -8.13 2.61
N ILE A 125 5.89 -7.04 2.11
CA ILE A 125 4.50 -6.66 2.42
C ILE A 125 3.53 -7.76 1.93
N SER A 126 3.71 -8.29 0.73
CA SER A 126 2.91 -9.40 0.21
C SER A 126 2.96 -10.62 1.13
N LEU A 127 4.15 -10.98 1.60
CA LEU A 127 4.37 -12.09 2.52
C LEU A 127 3.72 -11.84 3.89
N VAL A 128 3.89 -10.65 4.44
CA VAL A 128 3.27 -10.22 5.71
C VAL A 128 1.75 -10.30 5.62
N LEU A 129 1.15 -9.84 4.52
CA LEU A 129 -0.29 -9.91 4.28
C LEU A 129 -0.83 -11.36 4.25
N TRP A 130 -0.07 -12.27 3.66
CA TRP A 130 -0.41 -13.69 3.65
C TRP A 130 -0.28 -14.32 5.05
N PHE A 131 0.80 -14.04 5.77
CA PHE A 131 0.98 -14.53 7.16
C PHE A 131 -0.07 -13.95 8.11
N TYR A 132 -0.41 -12.67 7.93
CA TYR A 132 -1.47 -12.02 8.66
C TYR A 132 -2.78 -12.79 8.53
N SER A 133 -3.20 -13.02 7.28
CA SER A 133 -4.49 -13.64 6.95
C SER A 133 -4.56 -15.10 7.37
N SER A 134 -3.45 -15.83 7.30
CA SER A 134 -3.40 -17.26 7.62
C SER A 134 -3.27 -17.57 9.12
N ARG A 135 -2.52 -16.75 9.88
CA ARG A 135 -2.09 -17.08 11.25
C ARG A 135 -2.36 -15.97 12.26
N ILE A 136 -2.03 -14.72 11.95
CA ILE A 136 -1.96 -13.63 12.96
C ILE A 136 -3.34 -13.10 13.30
N LYS A 137 -4.26 -13.01 12.33
CA LYS A 137 -5.61 -12.47 12.52
C LYS A 137 -6.37 -13.11 13.69
N LYS A 138 -6.09 -14.37 14.03
CA LYS A 138 -6.73 -15.10 15.14
C LYS A 138 -6.25 -14.67 16.53
N ARG A 139 -5.29 -13.74 16.63
CA ARG A 139 -4.75 -13.20 17.88
C ARG A 139 -5.28 -11.78 18.06
N PHE A 140 -6.05 -11.56 19.13
CA PHE A 140 -6.86 -10.36 19.36
C PHE A 140 -6.15 -9.03 19.04
N ILE A 141 -5.08 -8.68 19.75
CA ILE A 141 -4.41 -7.38 19.58
C ILE A 141 -3.49 -7.36 18.34
N TRP A 142 -2.81 -8.46 18.07
CA TRP A 142 -1.77 -8.53 17.04
C TRP A 142 -2.34 -8.40 15.63
N GLY A 143 -3.57 -8.86 15.39
CA GLY A 143 -4.22 -8.70 14.10
C GLY A 143 -4.44 -7.23 13.74
N ASN A 144 -5.06 -6.48 14.66
CA ASN A 144 -5.42 -5.08 14.46
C ASN A 144 -4.18 -4.19 14.28
N ILE A 145 -3.12 -4.44 15.05
CA ILE A 145 -1.85 -3.72 14.91
C ILE A 145 -1.26 -3.92 13.51
N VAL A 146 -1.24 -5.15 12.98
CA VAL A 146 -0.66 -5.41 11.65
C VAL A 146 -1.44 -4.68 10.56
N VAL A 147 -2.78 -4.70 10.60
CA VAL A 147 -3.60 -3.97 9.63
C VAL A 147 -3.37 -2.46 9.72
N ALA A 148 -3.31 -1.92 10.94
CA ALA A 148 -3.03 -0.51 11.16
C ALA A 148 -1.66 -0.10 10.61
N ILE A 149 -0.61 -0.91 10.86
CA ILE A 149 0.74 -0.66 10.33
C ILE A 149 0.70 -0.62 8.81
N LEU A 150 0.07 -1.63 8.18
CA LEU A 150 -0.02 -1.72 6.72
C LEU A 150 -0.80 -0.55 6.11
N ALA A 151 -1.86 -0.06 6.78
CA ALA A 151 -2.56 1.14 6.37
C ALA A 151 -1.67 2.39 6.48
N GLY A 152 -0.90 2.51 7.57
CA GLY A 152 0.08 3.58 7.76
C GLY A 152 1.20 3.55 6.72
N LEU A 153 1.55 2.40 6.15
CA LEU A 153 2.55 2.32 5.07
C LEU A 153 2.09 2.98 3.76
N ILE A 154 0.78 3.14 3.52
CA ILE A 154 0.25 3.65 2.24
C ILE A 154 0.83 5.04 1.90
N PRO A 155 0.75 6.08 2.76
CA PRO A 155 1.40 7.36 2.46
C PRO A 155 2.91 7.25 2.27
N LEU A 156 3.59 6.38 3.01
CA LEU A 156 5.04 6.20 2.91
C LEU A 156 5.46 5.65 1.55
N THR A 157 4.61 4.87 0.89
CA THR A 157 4.93 4.37 -0.47
C THR A 157 5.16 5.49 -1.49
N VAL A 158 4.53 6.66 -1.30
CA VAL A 158 4.69 7.83 -2.18
C VAL A 158 6.13 8.32 -2.19
N ILE A 159 6.78 8.34 -1.03
CA ILE A 159 8.15 8.84 -0.89
C ILE A 159 9.22 7.77 -1.10
N THR A 160 8.86 6.48 -1.10
CA THR A 160 9.80 5.38 -1.30
C THR A 160 10.55 5.47 -2.63
N PHE A 161 9.87 5.90 -3.70
CA PHE A 161 10.51 6.13 -5.00
C PHE A 161 10.93 7.59 -5.21
N GLU A 162 10.23 8.54 -4.60
CA GLU A 162 10.48 9.98 -4.81
C GLU A 162 11.79 10.44 -4.16
N ILE A 163 12.07 10.03 -2.91
CA ILE A 163 13.27 10.48 -2.18
C ILE A 163 14.58 9.99 -2.84
N PRO A 164 14.70 8.71 -3.26
CA PRO A 164 15.89 8.27 -3.96
C PRO A 164 16.13 9.02 -5.27
N LEU A 165 15.09 9.19 -6.10
CA LEU A 165 15.17 9.99 -7.34
C LEU A 165 15.60 11.44 -7.08
N LEU A 166 15.06 12.07 -6.04
CA LEU A 166 15.47 13.41 -5.60
C LEU A 166 16.95 13.44 -5.18
N SER A 167 17.39 12.42 -4.45
CA SER A 167 18.77 12.33 -3.94
C SER A 167 19.78 12.16 -5.06
N ASP A 168 19.42 11.41 -6.11
CA ASP A 168 20.28 11.23 -7.29
C ASP A 168 20.39 12.53 -8.10
N ILE A 169 19.26 13.18 -8.38
CA ILE A 169 19.20 14.36 -9.25
C ILE A 169 19.78 15.61 -8.60
N TYR A 170 19.55 15.79 -7.29
CA TYR A 170 20.03 16.94 -6.53
C TYR A 170 21.24 16.63 -5.66
N SER A 171 21.97 15.54 -5.94
CA SER A 171 23.13 15.10 -5.17
C SER A 171 24.15 16.22 -4.91
N ASP A 172 24.54 16.97 -5.95
CA ASP A 172 25.47 18.09 -5.84
C ASP A 172 24.91 19.21 -4.92
N VAL A 173 23.64 19.57 -5.09
CA VAL A 173 22.97 20.61 -4.29
C VAL A 173 22.88 20.18 -2.82
N VAL A 174 22.55 18.91 -2.56
CA VAL A 174 22.47 18.34 -1.20
C VAL A 174 23.83 18.37 -0.52
N LEU A 175 24.91 18.06 -1.25
CA LEU A 175 26.27 18.09 -0.73
C LEU A 175 26.75 19.51 -0.42
N GLU A 176 26.44 20.49 -1.29
CA GLU A 176 26.87 21.89 -1.13
C GLU A 176 26.05 22.64 -0.07
N THR A 177 24.73 22.44 -0.03
CA THR A 177 23.83 23.20 0.84
C THR A 177 23.51 22.50 2.16
N HIS A 178 23.93 21.24 2.32
CA HIS A 178 23.57 20.36 3.44
C HIS A 178 22.06 20.22 3.67
N VAL A 179 21.25 20.50 2.65
CA VAL A 179 19.79 20.34 2.70
C VAL A 179 19.46 18.85 2.57
N SER A 180 18.72 18.32 3.55
CA SER A 180 18.25 16.92 3.54
C SER A 180 16.77 16.85 3.20
N PHE A 181 16.35 15.89 2.36
CA PHE A 181 14.93 15.58 2.12
C PHE A 181 14.19 14.98 3.32
N ALA A 182 14.81 14.95 4.51
CA ALA A 182 14.20 14.52 5.75
C ALA A 182 12.90 15.27 6.08
N TYR A 183 12.76 16.54 5.68
CA TYR A 183 11.52 17.30 5.89
C TYR A 183 10.32 16.70 5.15
N VAL A 184 10.52 16.18 3.92
CA VAL A 184 9.47 15.45 3.17
C VAL A 184 9.12 14.15 3.91
N PHE A 185 10.14 13.44 4.38
CA PHE A 185 9.96 12.22 5.15
C PHE A 185 9.16 12.47 6.44
N TYR A 186 9.51 13.50 7.22
CA TYR A 186 8.81 13.84 8.47
C TYR A 186 7.33 14.15 8.26
N TRP A 187 7.00 15.00 7.28
CA TRP A 187 5.60 15.30 6.97
C TRP A 187 4.83 14.04 6.56
N THR A 188 5.42 13.20 5.72
CA THR A 188 4.80 11.93 5.30
C THR A 188 4.60 10.98 6.47
N VAL A 189 5.56 10.88 7.39
CA VAL A 189 5.47 10.07 8.62
C VAL A 189 4.34 10.58 9.53
N CYS A 190 4.13 11.89 9.64
CA CYS A 190 3.00 12.43 10.40
C CYS A 190 1.65 11.95 9.85
N PHE A 191 1.44 12.01 8.53
CA PHE A 191 0.22 11.50 7.89
C PHE A 191 0.10 9.97 7.98
N SER A 192 1.21 9.25 7.83
CA SER A 192 1.31 7.80 8.03
C SER A 192 0.89 7.40 9.44
N TYR A 193 1.40 8.09 10.45
CA TYR A 193 1.05 7.86 11.85
C TYR A 193 -0.42 8.18 12.13
N PHE A 194 -0.94 9.27 11.56
CA PHE A 194 -2.36 9.61 11.67
C PHE A 194 -3.26 8.50 11.11
N LEU A 195 -2.96 7.99 9.91
CA LEU A 195 -3.71 6.87 9.33
C LEU A 195 -3.56 5.58 10.13
N PHE A 196 -2.36 5.29 10.65
CA PHE A 196 -2.12 4.17 11.54
C PHE A 196 -3.04 4.23 12.78
N ILE A 197 -3.08 5.35 13.48
CA ILE A 197 -3.92 5.52 14.68
C ILE A 197 -5.41 5.45 14.32
N ASN A 198 -5.83 6.10 13.23
CA ASN A 198 -7.22 6.06 12.79
C ASN A 198 -7.68 4.62 12.49
N MET A 199 -6.84 3.86 11.78
CA MET A 199 -7.12 2.46 11.46
C MET A 199 -7.13 1.57 12.71
N LEU A 200 -6.23 1.82 13.66
CA LEU A 200 -6.19 1.07 14.91
C LEU A 200 -7.46 1.31 15.75
N ILE A 201 -7.92 2.56 15.84
CA ILE A 201 -9.17 2.92 16.53
C ILE A 201 -10.38 2.26 15.86
N TYR A 202 -10.41 2.27 14.52
CA TYR A 202 -11.49 1.65 13.75
C TYR A 202 -11.57 0.13 13.95
N GLU A 203 -10.43 -0.57 14.09
CA GLU A 203 -10.43 -2.03 14.26
C GLU A 203 -10.67 -2.49 15.72
N ILE A 204 -10.50 -1.59 16.70
CA ILE A 204 -10.75 -1.90 18.13
C ILE A 204 -12.22 -1.66 18.52
N ASN A 205 -12.89 -0.70 17.88
CA ASN A 205 -14.30 -0.37 18.11
C ASN A 205 -15.25 -1.23 17.28
#